data_AF-A0A7T0KG43-F1
#
_entry.id   AF-A0A7T0KG43-F1
#
_cell.length_a   1.000
_cell.length_b   1.000
_cell.length_c   1.000
_cell.angle_alpha   90.00
_cell.angle_beta   90.00
_cell.angle_gamma   90.00
#
_symmetry.space_group_name_H-M   'P 1'
#
loop_
_entity.id
_entity.type
_entity.pdbx_description
1 polymer ?
#
loop_
_entity_poly.entity_id
_entity_poly.type
_entity_poly.pdbx_seq_one_letter_code
_entity_poly.pdbx_strand_id
1 'polypeptide(L)'
;MTVRLKPASRVNPIVLRGEWVRKANCRNCDPDALFVRGAEQRKAAEICEECPVLNQCLADALDNRVEFGVWGGLTERQRRALLRKNRHIKSWADYLSAGGELIGI
;
A
#
# COMPACT_ATOMS: atom_id res chain seq x y z
N MET A 1 -20.12 2.55 -41.09
CA MET A 1 -18.86 2.38 -40.34
C MET A 1 -19.11 2.78 -38.90
N THR A 2 -19.38 1.80 -38.03
CA THR A 2 -19.66 2.06 -36.62
C THR A 2 -18.34 2.29 -35.89
N VAL A 3 -18.06 3.54 -35.51
CA VAL A 3 -16.94 3.86 -34.63
C VAL A 3 -17.35 3.47 -33.22
N ARG A 4 -16.79 2.37 -32.73
CA ARG A 4 -16.95 1.95 -31.34
C ARG A 4 -16.18 2.95 -30.47
N LEU A 5 -16.89 3.85 -29.81
CA LEU A 5 -16.32 4.72 -28.79
C LEU A 5 -15.74 3.84 -27.67
N LYS A 6 -14.42 3.94 -27.43
CA LYS A 6 -13.78 3.42 -26.23
C LYS A 6 -14.29 4.24 -25.04
N PRO A 7 -14.68 3.63 -23.91
CA PRO A 7 -15.09 4.40 -22.75
C PRO A 7 -13.93 5.29 -22.28
N ALA A 8 -14.25 6.55 -22.01
CA ALA A 8 -13.31 7.53 -21.48
C ALA A 8 -12.89 7.17 -20.05
N SER A 9 -11.59 7.39 -19.79
CA SER A 9 -10.97 7.72 -18.50
C SER A 9 -11.13 6.75 -17.32
N ARG A 10 -10.03 6.04 -17.01
CA ARG A 10 -9.47 5.95 -15.66
C ARG A 10 -7.94 5.98 -15.75
N VAL A 11 -7.35 7.15 -16.02
CA VAL A 11 -6.06 7.41 -15.36
C VAL A 11 -6.50 7.77 -13.94
N ASN A 12 -6.25 6.92 -12.95
CA ASN A 12 -4.95 6.88 -12.31
C ASN A 12 -4.69 5.53 -11.60
N PRO A 13 -3.83 4.63 -12.11
CA PRO A 13 -3.33 3.46 -11.36
C PRO A 13 -2.27 3.83 -10.29
N ILE A 14 -2.29 5.10 -9.90
CA ILE A 14 -1.42 5.82 -8.97
C ILE A 14 0.07 5.76 -9.31
N VAL A 15 0.48 6.56 -10.30
CA VAL A 15 1.87 6.99 -10.50
C VAL A 15 2.85 5.83 -10.80
N LEU A 16 3.72 5.97 -11.82
CA LEU A 16 4.81 5.00 -12.00
C LEU A 16 5.47 4.79 -10.64
N ARG A 17 5.58 3.55 -10.14
CA ARG A 17 6.01 3.24 -8.76
C ARG A 17 7.12 4.16 -8.24
N GLY A 18 8.07 4.51 -9.11
CA GLY A 18 9.11 5.50 -8.86
C GLY A 18 8.66 6.89 -8.37
N GLU A 19 7.59 7.53 -8.88
CA GLU A 19 7.26 8.91 -8.50
C GLU A 19 6.55 9.03 -7.15
N TRP A 20 5.73 8.06 -6.74
CA TRP A 20 5.12 8.09 -5.41
C TRP A 20 6.13 7.59 -4.37
N VAL A 21 6.94 6.57 -4.70
CA VAL A 21 8.00 6.10 -3.80
C VAL A 21 8.92 7.25 -3.44
N ARG A 22 9.31 8.13 -4.39
CA ARG A 22 10.13 9.31 -4.12
C ARG A 22 9.60 10.26 -3.05
N LYS A 23 8.28 10.25 -2.78
CA LYS A 23 7.63 11.09 -1.77
C LYS A 23 7.48 10.40 -0.41
N ALA A 24 7.96 9.15 -0.25
CA ALA A 24 7.85 8.41 1.00
C ALA A 24 8.82 8.95 2.07
N ASN A 25 8.31 9.24 3.27
CA ASN A 25 9.09 9.78 4.38
C ASN A 25 10.23 8.84 4.80
N CYS A 26 10.01 7.53 4.77
CA CYS A 26 10.99 6.52 5.17
C CYS A 26 12.26 6.50 4.31
N ARG A 27 12.29 7.19 3.16
CA ARG A 27 13.49 7.32 2.32
C ARG A 27 14.62 8.09 2.99
N ASN A 28 14.30 8.90 4.00
CA ASN A 28 15.27 9.70 4.72
C ASN A 28 15.78 8.99 6.00
N CYS A 29 15.38 7.73 6.21
CA CYS A 29 15.77 6.91 7.34
C CYS A 29 16.70 5.78 6.89
N ASP A 30 17.29 5.07 7.85
CA ASP A 30 18.01 3.82 7.60
C ASP A 30 17.07 2.82 6.88
N PRO A 31 17.46 2.27 5.70
CA PRO A 31 16.67 1.27 4.99
C PRO A 31 16.28 0.07 5.87
N ASP A 32 17.15 -0.35 6.80
CA ASP A 32 16.92 -1.52 7.63
C ASP A 32 15.91 -1.25 8.75
N ALA A 33 15.61 0.02 9.05
CA ALA A 33 14.64 0.41 10.08
C ALA A 33 13.23 -0.12 9.78
N LEU A 34 12.87 -0.33 8.50
CA LEU A 34 11.57 -0.88 8.12
C LEU A 34 11.52 -2.41 8.14
N PHE A 35 12.66 -3.10 8.24
CA PHE A 35 12.76 -4.56 8.17
C PHE A 35 13.06 -5.23 9.52
N VAL A 36 12.79 -4.52 10.62
CA VAL A 36 12.87 -5.04 11.99
C VAL A 36 11.84 -6.14 12.26
N ARG A 37 12.00 -6.88 13.35
CA ARG A 37 11.16 -8.04 13.71
C ARG A 37 10.36 -7.82 14.99
N GLY A 38 9.27 -8.59 15.12
CA GLY A 38 8.50 -8.68 16.36
C GLY A 38 7.90 -7.34 16.78
N ALA A 39 8.07 -6.98 18.05
CA ALA A 39 7.48 -5.77 18.63
C ALA A 39 8.02 -4.47 18.00
N GLU A 40 9.27 -4.49 17.50
CA GLU A 40 9.91 -3.30 16.92
C GLU A 40 9.25 -2.85 15.60
N GLN A 41 8.49 -3.72 14.94
CA GLN A 41 7.71 -3.34 13.76
C GLN A 41 6.65 -2.28 14.06
N ARG A 42 6.16 -2.21 15.31
CA ARG A 42 5.20 -1.16 15.70
C ARG A 42 5.86 0.21 15.73
N LYS A 43 7.05 0.31 16.32
CA LYS A 43 7.83 1.56 16.33
C LYS A 43 8.21 1.98 14.92
N ALA A 44 8.62 1.04 14.07
CA ALA A 44 8.92 1.33 12.67
C ALA A 44 7.68 1.80 11.88
N ALA A 45 6.46 1.40 12.27
CA ALA A 45 5.23 1.88 11.66
C ALA A 45 4.94 3.35 11.96
N GLU A 46 5.45 3.92 13.05
CA GLU A 46 5.29 5.34 13.40
C GLU A 46 5.90 6.26 12.32
N ILE A 47 6.97 5.81 11.65
CA ILE A 47 7.58 6.53 10.50
C ILE A 47 6.55 6.81 9.39
N CYS A 48 5.53 5.97 9.29
CA CYS A 48 4.53 6.03 8.24
C CYS A 48 3.32 6.93 8.59
N GLU A 49 3.12 7.35 9.84
CA GLU A 49 1.88 8.02 10.31
C GLU A 49 1.48 9.24 9.48
N GLU A 50 2.46 10.08 9.12
CA GLU A 50 2.26 11.29 8.32
C GLU A 50 2.76 11.13 6.87
N CYS A 51 2.98 9.89 6.43
CA CYS A 51 3.54 9.65 5.11
C CYS A 51 2.48 9.90 4.01
N PRO A 52 2.74 10.82 3.06
CA PRO A 52 1.74 11.23 2.05
C PRO A 52 1.39 10.12 1.05
N VAL A 53 2.12 9.00 1.09
CA VAL A 53 1.96 7.87 0.18
C VAL A 53 1.56 6.58 0.88
N LEU A 54 0.96 6.67 2.08
CA LEU A 54 0.48 5.54 2.87
C LEU A 54 -0.37 4.55 2.05
N ASN A 55 -1.39 5.05 1.35
CA ASN A 55 -2.34 4.21 0.60
C ASN A 55 -1.66 3.53 -0.60
N GLN A 56 -0.79 4.23 -1.31
CA GLN A 56 -0.02 3.70 -2.43
C GLN A 56 0.94 2.60 -1.96
N CYS A 57 1.67 2.87 -0.89
CA CYS A 57 2.61 1.94 -0.29
C CYS A 57 1.91 0.67 0.21
N LEU A 58 0.77 0.84 0.88
CA LEU A 58 -0.02 -0.29 1.37
C LEU A 58 -0.62 -1.12 0.22
N ALA A 59 -1.20 -0.46 -0.78
CA ALA A 59 -1.75 -1.12 -1.96
C ALA A 59 -0.68 -1.96 -2.67
N ASP A 60 0.50 -1.39 -2.94
CA ASP A 60 1.63 -2.08 -3.57
C ASP A 60 2.03 -3.31 -2.74
N ALA A 61 2.12 -3.18 -1.42
CA ALA A 61 2.50 -4.28 -0.55
C ALA A 61 1.44 -5.41 -0.51
N LEU A 62 0.15 -5.08 -0.54
CA LEU A 62 -0.93 -6.07 -0.49
C LEU A 62 -1.14 -6.76 -1.83
N ASP A 63 -1.12 -6.03 -2.94
CA ASP A 63 -1.25 -6.58 -4.30
C ASP A 63 -0.07 -7.51 -4.63
N ASN A 64 1.15 -7.12 -4.25
CA ASN A 64 2.36 -7.95 -4.45
C ASN A 64 2.59 -8.98 -3.33
N ARG A 65 1.72 -9.04 -2.31
CA ARG A 65 1.83 -9.96 -1.15
C ARG A 65 3.20 -9.90 -0.46
N VAL A 66 3.73 -8.70 -0.27
CA VAL A 66 5.04 -8.49 0.34
C VAL A 66 5.08 -9.05 1.76
N GLU A 67 5.98 -10.01 1.97
CA GLU A 67 6.02 -10.84 3.17
C GLU A 67 6.66 -10.15 4.38
N PHE A 68 7.65 -9.30 4.15
CA PHE A 68 8.52 -8.76 5.20
C PHE A 68 8.44 -7.25 5.37
N GLY A 69 8.77 -6.80 6.58
CA GLY A 69 8.92 -5.39 6.94
C GLY A 69 7.60 -4.64 7.09
N VAL A 70 7.71 -3.35 7.37
CA VAL A 70 6.61 -2.40 7.55
C VAL A 70 6.31 -1.69 6.24
N TRP A 71 5.04 -1.70 5.84
CA TRP A 71 4.57 -1.08 4.60
C TRP A 71 3.25 -0.38 4.86
N GLY A 72 3.16 0.88 4.43
CA GLY A 72 1.95 1.69 4.59
C GLY A 72 1.44 1.75 6.03
N GLY A 73 2.35 1.85 7.01
CA GLY A 73 2.02 1.88 8.44
C GLY A 73 1.56 0.54 9.03
N LEU A 74 1.66 -0.56 8.29
CA LEU A 74 1.20 -1.87 8.74
C LEU A 74 2.35 -2.87 8.87
N THR A 75 2.33 -3.59 9.98
CA THR A 75 3.21 -4.74 10.23
C THR A 75 2.86 -5.92 9.31
N GLU A 76 3.79 -6.86 9.16
CA GLU A 76 3.57 -8.09 8.39
C GLU A 76 2.34 -8.87 8.87
N ARG A 77 2.13 -8.90 10.19
CA ARG A 77 1.02 -9.63 10.80
C ARG A 77 -0.32 -9.00 10.44
N GLN A 78 -0.40 -7.67 10.47
CA GLN A 78 -1.62 -6.94 10.10
C GLN A 78 -1.92 -7.09 8.60
N ARG A 79 -0.92 -6.95 7.72
CA ARG A 79 -1.11 -7.20 6.27
C ARG A 79 -1.59 -8.61 5.98
N ARG A 80 -0.99 -9.62 6.63
CA ARG A 80 -1.47 -11.02 6.52
C ARG A 80 -2.91 -11.19 7.01
N ALA A 81 -3.32 -10.47 8.06
CA ALA A 81 -4.71 -10.50 8.53
C ALA A 81 -5.66 -9.87 7.51
N LEU A 82 -5.29 -8.71 6.92
CA LEU A 82 -6.06 -8.05 5.85
C LEU A 82 -6.27 -8.96 4.65
N LEU A 83 -5.21 -9.59 4.15
CA LEU A 83 -5.30 -10.51 3.00
C LEU A 83 -6.19 -11.72 3.28
N ARG A 84 -6.20 -12.25 4.52
CA ARG A 84 -7.07 -13.37 4.90
C ARG A 84 -8.54 -12.98 5.02
N LYS A 85 -8.83 -11.80 5.58
CA LYS A 85 -10.20 -11.31 5.79
C LYS A 85 -10.84 -10.79 4.50
N ASN A 86 -10.03 -10.21 3.60
CA ASN A 86 -10.52 -9.52 2.41
C ASN A 86 -10.17 -10.26 1.11
N ARG A 87 -10.41 -11.59 1.06
CA ARG A 87 -10.11 -12.44 -0.11
C ARG A 87 -10.88 -12.05 -1.38
N HIS A 88 -11.94 -11.27 -1.23
CA HIS A 88 -12.78 -10.78 -2.33
C HIS A 88 -12.14 -9.60 -3.09
N ILE A 89 -11.22 -8.86 -2.45
CA ILE A 89 -10.51 -7.76 -3.09
C ILE A 89 -9.47 -8.33 -4.06
N LYS A 90 -9.58 -7.94 -5.34
CA LYS A 90 -8.68 -8.41 -6.42
C LYS A 90 -7.60 -7.39 -6.79
N SER A 91 -7.85 -6.11 -6.54
CA SER A 91 -6.88 -5.02 -6.65
C SER A 91 -7.04 -4.10 -5.44
N TRP A 92 -6.01 -4.06 -4.60
CA TRP A 92 -5.95 -3.15 -3.45
C TRP A 92 -5.70 -1.71 -3.90
N ALA A 93 -4.97 -1.51 -5.00
CA ALA A 93 -4.81 -0.19 -5.61
C ALA A 93 -6.15 0.44 -5.97
N ASP A 94 -7.03 -0.29 -6.67
CA ASP A 94 -8.37 0.20 -7.02
C ASP A 94 -9.24 0.42 -5.76
N TYR A 95 -9.18 -0.54 -4.82
CA TYR A 95 -9.99 -0.48 -3.59
C TYR A 95 -9.65 0.73 -2.70
N LEU A 96 -8.36 0.96 -2.43
CA LEU A 96 -7.93 2.07 -1.57
C LEU A 96 -8.06 3.42 -2.28
N SER A 97 -7.89 3.48 -3.61
CA SER A 97 -8.14 4.70 -4.39
C SER A 97 -9.60 5.12 -4.40
N ALA A 98 -10.51 4.15 -4.28
CA ALA A 98 -11.95 4.39 -4.16
C ALA A 98 -12.38 4.75 -2.72
N GLY A 99 -11.45 4.88 -1.78
CA GLY A 99 -11.74 5.17 -0.38
C GLY A 99 -12.19 3.97 0.45
N GLY A 100 -11.84 2.75 0.02
CA GLY A 100 -12.16 1.53 0.76
C GLY A 100 -11.49 1.50 2.15
N GLU A 101 -12.23 1.06 3.16
CA GLU A 101 -11.76 0.98 4.54
C GLU A 101 -11.01 -0.32 4.85
N LEU A 102 -10.01 -0.24 5.71
CA LEU A 102 -9.23 -1.41 6.15
C LEU A 102 -9.98 -2.18 7.24
N ILE A 103 -10.76 -3.18 6.85
CA ILE A 103 -11.52 -4.00 7.80
C ILE A 103 -10.60 -5.05 8.45
N GLY A 104 -10.52 -5.00 9.78
CA GLY A 104 -10.01 -6.10 10.60
C GLY A 104 -8.51 -6.06 10.93
N ILE A 105 -7.95 -4.86 11.05
CA ILE A 105 -6.62 -4.58 11.61
C ILE A 105 -6.66 -4.22 13.09
#